data_AF-A0A8S3IVG1-F1
#
_entry.id   AF-A0A8S3IVG1-F1
#
_cell.length_a   1.000
_cell.length_b   1.000
_cell.length_c   1.000
_cell.angle_alpha   90.00
_cell.angle_beta   90.00
_cell.angle_gamma   90.00
#
_symmetry.space_group_name_H-M   'P 1'
#
loop_
_entity.id
_entity.type
_entity.pdbx_description
1 polymer ?
#
loop_
_entity_poly.entity_id
_entity_poly.type
_entity_poly.pdbx_seq_one_letter_code
_entity_poly.pdbx_strand_id
1 'polypeptide(L)'
;LVLLFRRQARRSVTEVYPRSIWLAESCWLSAMKSQRDQDKIIHTDAELYEAFDLCYDYDLYVAWRGAVQGAASIKSYLELLRLQTFIYPKNFIKLRFVENHDQDRIAYICRDNRWKALAWTGHLIY
;
A
#
# COMPACT_ATOMS: atom_id res chain seq x y z
N LEU A 1 -2.96 15.67 -16.04
CA LEU A 1 -3.44 14.83 -17.17
C LEU A 1 -3.72 13.39 -16.74
N VAL A 2 -2.78 12.69 -16.09
CA VAL A 2 -2.96 11.26 -15.71
C VAL A 2 -4.07 11.03 -14.66
N LEU A 3 -4.14 11.83 -13.59
CA LEU A 3 -5.23 11.70 -12.61
C LEU A 3 -6.61 12.00 -13.19
N LEU A 4 -6.71 13.02 -14.07
CA LEU A 4 -7.95 13.34 -14.77
C LEU A 4 -8.42 12.17 -15.64
N PHE A 5 -7.50 11.53 -16.36
CA PHE A 5 -7.80 10.32 -17.12
C PHE A 5 -8.36 9.21 -16.21
N ARG A 6 -7.74 8.95 -15.06
CA ARG A 6 -8.19 7.94 -14.09
C ARG A 6 -9.59 8.24 -13.54
N ARG A 7 -9.88 9.50 -13.21
CA ARG A 7 -11.20 9.96 -12.77
C ARG A 7 -12.26 9.76 -13.87
N GLN A 8 -11.93 10.10 -15.11
CA GLN A 8 -12.83 9.89 -16.25
C GLN A 8 -13.08 8.41 -16.52
N ALA A 9 -12.03 7.59 -16.48
CA ALA A 9 -12.14 6.14 -16.65
C ALA A 9 -13.04 5.52 -15.57
N ARG A 10 -12.85 5.89 -14.29
CA ARG A 10 -13.72 5.46 -13.21
C ARG A 10 -15.17 5.84 -13.47
N ARG A 11 -15.44 7.11 -13.81
CA ARG A 11 -16.80 7.57 -14.11
C ARG A 11 -17.46 6.76 -15.22
N SER A 12 -16.79 6.61 -16.36
CA SER A 12 -17.34 5.89 -17.52
C SER A 12 -17.57 4.40 -17.24
N VAL A 13 -16.70 3.74 -16.46
CA VAL A 13 -16.93 2.34 -16.07
C VAL A 13 -18.07 2.23 -15.06
N THR A 14 -18.14 3.12 -14.08
CA THR A 14 -19.24 3.11 -13.08
C THR A 14 -20.61 3.35 -13.73
N GLU A 15 -20.68 4.14 -14.81
CA GLU A 15 -21.91 4.33 -15.60
C GLU A 15 -22.43 3.01 -16.20
N VAL A 16 -21.53 2.10 -16.59
CA VAL A 16 -21.89 0.79 -17.18
C VAL A 16 -22.00 -0.32 -16.11
N TYR A 17 -21.11 -0.30 -15.12
CA TYR A 17 -21.03 -1.30 -14.06
C TYR A 17 -20.78 -0.65 -12.69
N PRO A 18 -21.84 -0.24 -11.98
CA PRO A 18 -21.73 0.51 -10.72
C PRO A 18 -21.02 -0.24 -9.58
N ARG A 19 -20.86 -1.56 -9.69
CA ARG A 19 -20.21 -2.42 -8.69
C ARG A 19 -18.72 -2.65 -8.97
N SER A 20 -18.12 -1.92 -9.91
CA SER A 20 -16.68 -2.01 -10.18
C SER A 20 -15.86 -1.62 -8.95
N ILE A 21 -14.83 -2.39 -8.62
CA ILE A 21 -13.85 -2.06 -7.59
C ILE A 21 -12.55 -1.61 -8.26
N TRP A 22 -11.99 -0.52 -7.79
CA TRP A 22 -10.77 0.08 -8.32
C TRP A 22 -9.63 -0.01 -7.31
N LEU A 23 -8.64 -0.83 -7.62
CA LEU A 23 -7.41 -0.97 -6.85
C LEU A 23 -6.25 -0.27 -7.57
N ALA A 24 -5.62 0.69 -6.90
CA ALA A 24 -4.36 1.27 -7.35
C ALA A 24 -3.19 0.48 -6.75
N GLU A 25 -2.30 0.00 -7.60
CA GLU A 25 -0.93 -0.27 -7.19
C GLU A 25 -0.22 1.07 -6.95
N SER A 26 -0.31 1.54 -5.70
CA SER A 26 0.36 2.76 -5.28
C SER A 26 1.88 2.58 -5.23
N CYS A 27 2.62 3.67 -5.10
CA CYS A 27 4.07 3.64 -5.27
C CYS A 27 4.82 3.64 -3.93
N TRP A 28 6.04 3.11 -3.96
CA TRP A 28 7.00 3.21 -2.87
C TRP A 28 7.36 4.67 -2.58
N LEU A 29 7.56 5.01 -1.30
CA LEU A 29 7.97 6.37 -0.90
C LEU A 29 9.29 6.82 -1.55
N SER A 30 10.25 5.90 -1.70
CA SER A 30 11.55 6.19 -2.36
C SER A 30 11.39 6.50 -3.85
N ALA A 31 10.52 5.75 -4.54
CA ALA A 31 10.18 6.00 -5.93
C ALA A 31 9.44 7.34 -6.07
N MET A 32 8.49 7.63 -5.18
CA MET A 32 7.83 8.94 -5.13
C MET A 32 8.82 10.10 -5.00
N LYS A 33 9.77 10.00 -4.06
CA LYS A 33 10.82 11.00 -3.88
C LYS A 33 11.66 11.16 -5.15
N SER A 34 12.14 10.06 -5.72
CA SER A 34 12.99 10.06 -6.92
C SER A 34 12.29 10.66 -8.15
N GLN A 35 11.02 10.35 -8.37
CA GLN A 35 10.25 10.91 -9.49
C GLN A 35 10.01 12.41 -9.29
N ARG A 36 9.70 12.85 -8.06
CA ARG A 36 9.53 14.28 -7.73
C ARG A 36 10.81 15.07 -7.92
N ASP A 37 11.96 14.51 -7.54
CA ASP A 37 13.26 15.15 -7.74
C ASP A 37 13.63 15.32 -9.22
N GLN A 38 12.96 14.59 -10.11
CA GLN A 38 13.10 14.68 -11.57
C GLN A 38 11.95 15.47 -12.21
N ASP A 39 11.14 16.18 -11.42
CA ASP A 39 9.94 16.92 -11.86
C ASP A 39 8.93 16.06 -12.65
N LYS A 40 8.95 14.74 -12.42
CA LYS A 40 8.02 13.80 -13.05
C LYS A 40 6.72 13.71 -12.27
N ILE A 41 5.62 13.49 -13.00
CA ILE A 41 4.29 13.34 -12.43
C ILE A 41 4.21 11.99 -11.71
N ILE A 42 4.01 12.03 -10.40
CA ILE A 42 3.68 10.88 -9.57
C ILE A 42 2.61 11.28 -8.56
N HIS A 43 1.61 10.42 -8.40
CA HIS A 43 0.48 10.68 -7.52
C HIS A 43 0.69 10.02 -6.16
N THR A 44 0.45 10.78 -5.10
CA THR A 44 0.30 10.27 -3.74
C THR A 44 -0.92 9.39 -3.62
N ASP A 45 -0.95 8.51 -2.63
CA ASP A 45 -2.12 7.70 -2.32
C ASP A 45 -3.34 8.57 -2.02
N ALA A 46 -3.16 9.73 -1.38
CA ALA A 46 -4.23 10.70 -1.16
C ALA A 46 -4.87 11.18 -2.47
N GLU A 47 -4.07 11.49 -3.50
CA GLU A 47 -4.57 11.83 -4.84
C GLU A 47 -5.18 10.61 -5.55
N LEU A 48 -4.61 9.41 -5.36
CA LEU A 48 -5.15 8.19 -5.95
C LEU A 48 -6.55 7.88 -5.42
N TYR A 49 -6.84 8.16 -4.15
CA TYR A 49 -8.19 8.00 -3.58
C TYR A 49 -9.27 8.88 -4.24
N GLU A 50 -8.91 9.86 -5.08
CA GLU A 50 -9.90 10.55 -5.94
C GLU A 50 -10.50 9.64 -7.03
N ALA A 51 -9.79 8.57 -7.41
CA ALA A 51 -10.18 7.67 -8.50
C ALA A 51 -10.17 6.18 -8.13
N PHE A 52 -9.65 5.79 -6.96
CA PHE A 52 -9.53 4.39 -6.55
C PHE A 52 -10.18 4.14 -5.19
N ASP A 53 -10.74 2.94 -5.02
CA ASP A 53 -11.35 2.50 -3.76
C ASP A 53 -10.27 2.01 -2.78
N LEU A 54 -9.22 1.38 -3.30
CA LEU A 54 -8.13 0.82 -2.53
C LEU A 54 -6.79 1.25 -3.12
N CYS A 55 -5.80 1.45 -2.24
CA CYS A 55 -4.39 1.52 -2.62
C CYS A 55 -3.64 0.35 -1.98
N TYR A 56 -2.57 -0.11 -2.63
CA TYR A 56 -1.59 -0.98 -2.00
C TYR A 56 -0.94 -0.31 -0.77
N ASP A 57 -0.38 -1.12 0.11
CA ASP A 57 0.29 -0.68 1.34
C ASP A 57 1.82 -0.49 1.18
N TYR A 58 2.25 -0.04 0.00
CA TYR A 58 3.68 0.17 -0.30
C TYR A 58 4.31 1.32 0.49
N ASP A 59 3.50 2.25 1.02
CA ASP A 59 3.95 3.33 1.90
C ASP A 59 4.42 2.82 3.28
N LEU A 60 3.95 1.65 3.73
CA LEU A 60 4.42 1.01 4.96
C LEU A 60 5.24 -0.27 4.74
N TYR A 61 5.26 -0.84 3.53
CA TYR A 61 5.93 -2.12 3.28
C TYR A 61 7.38 -2.16 3.77
N VAL A 62 8.18 -1.11 3.54
CA VAL A 62 9.58 -1.07 4.01
C VAL A 62 9.68 -1.13 5.54
N ALA A 63 8.80 -0.40 6.24
CA ALA A 63 8.75 -0.40 7.71
C ALA A 63 8.31 -1.76 8.25
N TRP A 64 7.30 -2.37 7.64
CA TRP A 64 6.86 -3.73 7.95
C TRP A 64 8.00 -4.73 7.74
N ARG A 65 8.68 -4.70 6.59
CA ARG A 65 9.79 -5.61 6.26
C ARG A 65 10.93 -5.47 7.27
N GLY A 66 11.24 -4.24 7.69
CA GLY A 66 12.22 -3.97 8.74
C GLY A 66 11.83 -4.59 10.08
N ALA A 67 10.55 -4.52 10.47
CA ALA A 67 10.04 -5.17 11.68
C ALA A 67 10.08 -6.70 11.60
N VAL A 68 9.71 -7.29 10.47
CA VAL A 68 9.74 -8.75 10.23
C VAL A 68 11.16 -9.31 10.38
N GLN A 69 12.14 -8.59 9.84
CA GLN A 69 13.56 -9.00 9.84
C GLN A 69 14.32 -8.59 11.10
N GLY A 70 13.69 -7.84 12.02
CA GLY A 70 14.35 -7.34 13.23
C GLY A 70 15.33 -6.18 13.00
N ALA A 71 15.34 -5.58 11.81
CA ALA A 71 16.13 -4.38 11.51
C ALA A 71 15.51 -3.10 12.11
N ALA A 72 14.21 -3.14 12.43
CA ALA A 72 13.48 -2.09 13.13
C ALA A 72 12.59 -2.70 14.22
N SER A 73 12.20 -1.89 15.22
CA SER A 73 11.30 -2.36 16.26
C SER A 73 9.87 -2.51 15.74
N ILE A 74 9.14 -3.52 16.23
CA ILE A 74 7.71 -3.70 15.95
C ILE A 74 6.93 -2.44 16.37
N LYS A 75 7.30 -1.83 17.50
CA LYS A 75 6.70 -0.58 17.99
C LYS A 75 6.79 0.54 16.93
N SER A 76 7.95 0.73 16.31
CA SER A 76 8.13 1.75 15.27
C SER A 76 7.22 1.53 14.06
N TYR A 77 7.06 0.27 13.62
CA TYR A 77 6.10 -0.07 12.57
C TYR A 77 4.66 0.23 12.98
N LEU A 78 4.25 -0.14 14.20
CA LEU A 78 2.90 0.11 14.69
C LEU A 78 2.57 1.61 14.83
N GLU A 79 3.53 2.46 15.21
CA GLU A 79 3.33 3.91 15.22
C GLU A 79 3.12 4.47 13.81
N LEU A 80 3.84 3.96 12.80
CA LEU A 80 3.62 4.35 11.40
C LEU A 80 2.28 3.84 10.88
N LEU A 81 1.89 2.62 11.25
CA LEU A 81 0.57 2.08 10.94
C LEU A 81 -0.54 2.96 11.53
N ARG A 82 -0.37 3.41 12.79
CA ARG A 82 -1.29 4.34 13.44
C ARG A 82 -1.31 5.69 12.72
N LEU A 83 -0.16 6.26 12.39
CA LEU A 83 -0.07 7.52 11.63
C LEU A 83 -0.81 7.41 10.29
N GLN A 84 -0.70 6.28 9.59
CA GLN A 84 -1.37 6.04 8.32
C GLN A 84 -2.90 6.21 8.41
N THR A 85 -3.50 5.96 9.59
CA THR A 85 -4.94 6.15 9.81
C THR A 85 -5.37 7.62 9.90
N PHE A 86 -4.41 8.54 10.10
CA PHE A 86 -4.67 9.97 10.24
C PHE A 86 -4.30 10.79 8.99
N ILE A 87 -3.52 10.23 8.06
CA ILE A 87 -3.06 10.96 6.86
C ILE A 87 -3.96 10.77 5.63
N TYR A 88 -4.91 9.82 5.68
CA TYR A 88 -5.84 9.53 4.60
C TYR A 88 -7.30 9.84 5.00
N PRO A 89 -8.22 10.01 4.03
CA PRO A 89 -9.64 10.21 4.30
C PRO A 89 -10.22 9.08 5.17
N LYS A 90 -11.22 9.38 6.01
CA LYS A 90 -11.79 8.43 6.98
C LYS A 90 -12.21 7.07 6.39
N ASN A 91 -12.62 7.03 5.12
CA ASN A 91 -13.10 5.84 4.42
C ASN A 91 -12.03 5.17 3.54
N PHE A 92 -10.75 5.52 3.69
CA PHE A 92 -9.68 4.91 2.91
C PHE A 92 -9.58 3.41 3.17
N ILE A 93 -9.18 2.66 2.15
CA ILE A 93 -8.90 1.23 2.26
C ILE A 93 -7.48 0.97 1.75
N LYS A 94 -6.70 0.24 2.55
CA LYS A 94 -5.39 -0.28 2.19
C LYS A 94 -5.47 -1.77 1.93
N LEU A 95 -4.96 -2.22 0.79
CA LEU A 95 -4.72 -3.63 0.55
C LEU A 95 -3.45 -4.05 1.30
N ARG A 96 -3.64 -4.65 2.48
CA ARG A 96 -2.55 -5.18 3.31
C ARG A 96 -2.08 -6.52 2.76
N PHE A 97 -0.76 -6.74 2.76
CA PHE A 97 -0.17 -7.96 2.21
C PHE A 97 1.16 -8.28 2.91
N VAL A 98 1.55 -9.56 2.92
CA VAL A 98 2.87 -10.05 3.36
C VAL A 98 3.74 -10.48 2.18
N GLU A 99 3.14 -10.64 1.00
CA GLU A 99 3.79 -10.99 -0.27
C GLU A 99 2.87 -10.62 -1.44
N ASN A 100 3.44 -10.48 -2.64
CA ASN A 100 2.70 -10.34 -3.90
C ASN A 100 3.59 -10.89 -5.05
N HIS A 101 3.29 -10.57 -6.31
CA HIS A 101 4.06 -11.07 -7.45
C HIS A 101 5.40 -10.37 -7.66
N ASP A 102 5.59 -9.17 -7.10
CA ASP A 102 6.82 -8.38 -7.18
C ASP A 102 7.69 -8.49 -5.93
N GLN A 103 7.17 -9.09 -4.85
CA GLN A 103 7.84 -9.21 -3.56
C GLN A 103 8.20 -10.66 -3.22
N ASP A 104 9.25 -10.81 -2.42
CA ASP A 104 9.64 -12.11 -1.87
C ASP A 104 8.50 -12.76 -1.09
N ARG A 105 8.42 -14.10 -1.15
CA ARG A 105 7.47 -14.88 -0.35
C ARG A 105 7.74 -14.71 1.14
N ILE A 106 6.70 -14.63 1.96
CA ILE A 106 6.84 -14.52 3.42
C ILE A 106 7.58 -15.71 4.02
N ALA A 107 7.40 -16.89 3.42
CA ALA A 107 8.12 -18.11 3.79
C ALA A 107 9.64 -18.00 3.53
N TYR A 108 10.06 -17.24 2.52
CA TYR A 108 11.47 -16.97 2.23
C TYR A 108 12.06 -15.91 3.18
N ILE A 109 11.29 -14.86 3.48
CA ILE A 109 11.69 -13.80 4.41
C ILE A 109 11.86 -14.35 5.83
N CYS A 110 10.95 -15.22 6.28
CA CYS A 110 10.94 -15.85 7.61
C CYS A 110 11.46 -17.30 7.59
N ARG A 111 12.43 -17.60 6.74
CA ARG A 111 12.94 -18.99 6.56
C ARG A 111 13.53 -19.60 7.84
N ASP A 112 13.96 -18.75 8.77
CA ASP A 112 14.50 -19.12 10.08
C ASP A 112 13.40 -19.55 11.06
N ASN A 113 12.17 -19.07 10.88
CA ASN A 113 11.07 -19.30 11.80
C ASN A 113 9.70 -19.20 11.12
N ARG A 114 9.12 -20.37 10.82
CA ARG A 114 7.76 -20.48 10.26
C ARG A 114 6.68 -19.80 11.10
N TRP A 115 6.82 -19.77 12.43
CA TRP A 115 5.84 -19.11 13.30
C TRP A 115 5.82 -17.59 13.11
N LYS A 116 6.96 -16.97 12.76
CA LYS A 116 6.98 -15.55 12.38
C LYS A 116 6.15 -15.32 11.11
N ALA A 117 6.30 -16.17 10.10
CA ALA A 117 5.50 -16.08 8.87
C ALA A 117 4.00 -16.16 9.19
N LEU A 118 3.59 -17.16 9.98
CA LEU A 118 2.19 -17.34 10.37
C LEU A 118 1.65 -16.15 11.19
N ALA A 119 2.45 -15.63 12.14
CA ALA A 119 2.04 -14.48 12.95
C ALA A 119 1.83 -13.22 12.10
N TRP A 120 2.74 -12.93 11.16
CA TRP A 120 2.61 -11.78 10.27
C TRP A 120 1.46 -11.94 9.26
N THR A 121 1.23 -13.15 8.75
CA THR A 121 0.04 -13.42 7.93
C THR A 121 -1.24 -13.24 8.74
N GLY A 122 -1.26 -13.71 10.00
CA GLY A 122 -2.39 -13.54 10.91
C GLY A 122 -2.67 -12.09 11.25
N HIS A 123 -1.64 -11.25 11.39
CA HIS A 123 -1.77 -9.81 11.64
C HIS A 123 -2.57 -9.07 10.55
N LEU A 124 -2.62 -9.58 9.31
CA LEU A 124 -3.41 -8.95 8.25
C LEU A 124 -4.93 -9.09 8.45
N ILE A 125 -5.37 -10.04 9.28
CA ILE A 125 -6.77 -10.46 9.40
C ILE A 125 -7.44 -9.87 10.66
N TYR A 126 -6.64 -9.36 11.60
CA TYR A 126 -7.08 -8.78 12.88
C TYR A 126 -6.84 -7.28 12.94
#